data_AF-A0A348B4K1-F1
#
_entry.id   AF-A0A348B4K1-F1
#
_cell.length_a   1.000
_cell.length_b   1.000
_cell.length_c   1.000
_cell.angle_alpha   90.00
_cell.angle_beta   90.00
_cell.angle_gamma   90.00
#
_symmetry.space_group_name_H-M   'P 1'
#
loop_
_entity.id
_entity.type
_entity.pdbx_description
1 polymer ?
#
loop_
_entity_poly.entity_id
_entity_poly.type
_entity_poly.pdbx_seq_one_letter_code
_entity_poly.pdbx_strand_id
1 'polypeptide(L)' 'MNDYVEATRFTLFGLKENFSDPEEKGVLGRVHGDLYTTLREEFNLPSKVAEDCYRDALLMYDG' A
#
# COMPACT_ATOMS: atom_id res chain seq x y z
N MET A 1 -0.84 -2.12 -19.43
CA MET A 1 -0.46 -1.42 -18.19
C MET A 1 0.52 -2.32 -17.44
N ASN A 2 1.46 -1.79 -16.67
CA ASN A 2 2.34 -2.63 -15.83
C ASN A 2 1.66 -2.71 -14.45
N ASP A 3 1.13 -3.88 -14.08
CA ASP A 3 0.34 -4.08 -12.86
C ASP A 3 1.06 -3.57 -11.61
N TYR A 4 2.39 -3.60 -11.62
CA TYR A 4 3.24 -3.07 -10.56
C TYR A 4 3.12 -1.54 -10.40
N VAL A 5 3.16 -0.77 -11.50
CA VAL A 5 3.09 0.71 -11.44
C VAL A 5 1.72 1.17 -10.95
N GLU A 6 0.68 0.44 -11.32
CA GLU A 6 -0.70 0.72 -10.92
C GLU A 6 -0.92 0.38 -9.44
N ALA A 7 -0.41 -0.77 -9.00
CA ALA A 7 -0.32 -1.18 -7.60
C ALA A 7 0.40 -0.15 -6.73
N THR A 8 1.58 0.33 -7.14
CA THR A 8 2.34 1.34 -6.39
C THR A 8 1.55 2.64 -6.23
N ARG A 9 0.87 3.11 -7.29
CA ARG A 9 0.01 4.31 -7.21
C ARG A 9 -1.15 4.12 -6.26
N PHE A 10 -1.81 2.95 -6.30
CA PHE A 10 -2.90 2.62 -5.39
C PHE A 10 -2.43 2.65 -3.94
N THR A 11 -1.30 2.01 -3.62
CA THR A 11 -0.74 2.00 -2.27
C THR A 11 -0.38 3.40 -1.79
N LEU A 12 0.28 4.23 -2.62
CA LEU A 12 0.60 5.62 -2.28
C LEU A 12 -0.64 6.47 -2.01
N PHE A 13 -1.69 6.29 -2.81
CA PHE A 13 -2.94 7.01 -2.63
C PHE A 13 -3.65 6.60 -1.34
N GLY A 14 -3.76 5.29 -1.09
CA GLY A 14 -4.35 4.76 0.14
C GLY A 14 -3.59 5.17 1.40
N LEU A 15 -2.25 5.22 1.35
CA LEU A 15 -1.45 5.75 2.45
C LEU A 15 -1.77 7.22 2.71
N LYS A 16 -1.83 8.07 1.67
CA LYS A 16 -2.10 9.52 1.81
C LYS A 16 -3.51 9.83 2.32
N GLU A 17 -4.54 9.15 1.85
CA GLU A 17 -5.91 9.41 2.30
C GLU A 17 -6.12 8.99 3.77
N ASN A 18 -5.63 7.81 4.16
CA ASN A 18 -5.82 7.29 5.50
C ASN A 18 -4.90 7.92 6.56
N PHE A 19 -3.79 8.56 6.16
CA PHE A 19 -2.92 9.31 7.08
C PHE A 19 -3.48 10.66 7.52
N SER A 20 -4.69 11.04 7.07
CA SER A 20 -5.34 12.26 7.54
C SER A 20 -5.63 12.23 9.04
N ASP A 21 -5.71 11.03 9.66
CA ASP A 21 -5.90 10.86 11.10
C ASP A 21 -4.90 9.83 11.68
N PRO A 22 -3.61 10.22 11.81
CA PRO A 22 -2.54 9.30 12.20
C PRO A 22 -2.56 8.94 13.70
N GLU A 23 -3.36 9.65 14.50
CA GLU A 23 -3.48 9.44 15.95
C GLU A 23 -4.52 8.35 16.31
N GLU A 24 -5.35 7.92 15.36
CA GLU A 24 -6.29 6.82 15.60
C GLU A 24 -5.53 5.50 15.76
N LYS A 25 -5.39 5.07 17.01
CA LYS A 25 -4.73 3.81 17.38
C LYS A 25 -5.36 2.63 16.64
N GLY A 26 -4.63 2.10 15.66
CA GLY A 26 -5.01 0.91 14.89
C GLY A 26 -5.29 1.18 13.41
N VAL A 27 -5.47 2.44 13.00
CA VAL A 27 -5.69 2.81 11.58
C VAL A 27 -4.49 2.39 10.74
N LEU A 28 -3.29 2.73 11.18
CA LEU A 28 -2.06 2.35 10.45
C LEU A 28 -1.97 0.84 10.23
N GLY A 29 -2.22 0.03 11.28
CA GLY A 29 -2.18 -1.43 11.16
C GLY A 29 -3.23 -1.98 10.19
N ARG A 30 -4.45 -1.42 10.21
CA ARG A 30 -5.54 -1.83 9.33
C ARG A 30 -5.27 -1.43 7.88
N VAL A 31 -4.85 -0.20 7.65
CA VAL A 31 -4.49 0.33 6.33
C VAL A 31 -3.37 -0.50 5.69
N HIS A 32 -2.34 -0.85 6.46
CA HIS A 32 -1.27 -1.70 5.98
C HIS A 32 -1.76 -3.10 5.58
N GLY A 33 -2.65 -3.70 6.39
CA GLY A 33 -3.24 -5.01 6.09
C GLY A 33 -4.15 -4.99 4.86
N ASP A 34 -5.01 -3.98 4.75
CA ASP A 34 -5.95 -3.83 3.64
C ASP A 34 -5.20 -3.59 2.33
N LEU A 35 -4.21 -2.68 2.33
CA LEU A 35 -3.37 -2.41 1.15
C LEU A 35 -2.60 -3.65 0.70
N TYR A 36 -2.01 -4.40 1.63
CA TYR A 36 -1.30 -5.63 1.32
C TYR A 36 -2.22 -6.71 0.73
N THR A 37 -3.44 -6.82 1.24
CA THR A 37 -4.44 -7.77 0.75
C THR A 37 -4.88 -7.41 -0.67
N THR A 38 -5.18 -6.14 -0.94
CA THR A 38 -5.53 -5.65 -2.28
C THR A 38 -4.40 -5.90 -3.30
N LEU A 39 -3.14 -5.66 -2.91
CA LEU A 39 -1.98 -5.94 -3.77
C LEU A 39 -1.89 -7.41 -4.19
N ARG A 40 -2.29 -8.32 -3.31
CA ARG A 40 -2.23 -9.76 -3.58
C ARG A 40 -3.45 -10.28 -4.33
N GLU A 41 -4.64 -9.82 -3.98
CA GLU A 41 -5.89 -10.35 -4.53
C GLU A 41 -6.29 -9.65 -5.83
N GLU A 42 -6.30 -8.31 -5.83
CA GLU A 42 -6.76 -7.53 -6.99
C GLU A 42 -5.67 -7.39 -8.05
N PHE A 43 -4.44 -7.09 -7.63
CA PHE A 43 -3.31 -6.95 -8.56
C PHE A 43 -2.60 -8.28 -8.86
N ASN A 44 -3.06 -9.39 -8.28
CA ASN A 44 -2.47 -10.73 -8.42
C ASN A 44 -0.94 -10.76 -8.21
N LEU A 45 -0.40 -9.87 -7.38
CA LEU A 45 1.04 -9.82 -7.17
C LEU A 45 1.48 -11.01 -6.32
N PRO A 46 2.56 -11.71 -6.71
CA PRO A 46 3.20 -12.69 -5.84
C PRO A 46 3.54 -12.04 -4.49
N SER A 47 3.42 -12.79 -3.40
CA SER A 47 3.62 -12.29 -2.03
C SER A 47 4.87 -11.42 -1.84
N LYS A 48 5.98 -11.79 -2.49
CA LYS A 48 7.25 -11.05 -2.45
C LYS A 48 7.21 -9.74 -3.25
N VAL A 49 6.55 -9.75 -4.41
CA VAL A 49 6.38 -8.57 -5.27
C VAL A 49 5.41 -7.58 -4.61
N ALA A 50 4.36 -8.06 -3.96
CA ALA A 50 3.44 -7.24 -3.17
C ALA A 50 4.17 -6.56 -2.01
N GLU A 51 5.03 -7.29 -1.30
CA GLU A 51 5.85 -6.75 -0.20
C GLU A 51 6.83 -5.68 -0.70
N ASP A 52 7.57 -5.95 -1.78
CA ASP A 52 8.49 -4.99 -2.38
C ASP A 52 7.74 -3.74 -2.88
N CYS A 53 6.61 -3.90 -3.57
CA CYS A 53 5.76 -2.78 -4.02
C CYS A 53 5.27 -1.92 -2.85
N TYR A 54 4.84 -2.56 -1.77
CA TYR A 54 4.38 -1.88 -0.58
C TYR A 54 5.52 -1.11 0.11
N ARG A 55 6.71 -1.71 0.21
CA ARG A 55 7.90 -1.08 0.78
C ARG A 55 8.36 0.12 -0.05
N ASP A 56 8.34 0.00 -1.38
CA ASP A 56 8.67 1.09 -2.28
C ASP A 56 7.66 2.25 -2.16
N ALA A 57 6.36 1.95 -2.07
CA ALA A 57 5.33 2.96 -1.85
C ALA A 57 5.50 3.70 -0.52
N LEU A 58 5.89 3.01 0.55
CA LEU A 58 6.24 3.63 1.84
C LEU A 58 7.46 4.54 1.74
N LEU A 59 8.52 4.09 1.07
CA LEU A 59 9.73 4.91 0.86
C LEU A 59 9.44 6.18 0.04
N MET A 60 8.52 6.09 -0.92
CA MET A 60 8.05 7.23 -1.70
C MET A 60 7.09 8.14 -0.93
N TYR A 61 6.45 7.64 0.12
CA TYR A 61 5.59 8.42 1.01
C TYR A 61 6.40 9.22 2.03
N ASP A 62 7.48 8.64 2.58
CA ASP A 62 8.37 9.27 3.56
C ASP A 62 9.37 10.27 2.94
N GLY A 63 9.47 10.36 1.60
CA GLY A 63 10.38 11.25 0.87
C GLY A 63 9.73 12.54 0.39
#